data_AF-A0A9E4IDM5-F1
#
_entry.id   AF-A0A9E4IDM5-F1
#
_cell.length_a   1.000
_cell.length_b   1.000
_cell.length_c   1.000
_cell.angle_alpha   90.00
_cell.angle_beta   90.00
_cell.angle_gamma   90.00
#
_symmetry.space_group_name_H-M   'P 1'
#
loop_
_entity.id
_entity.type
_entity.pdbx_description
1 polymer ?
#
loop_
_entity_poly.entity_id
_entity_poly.type
_entity_poly.pdbx_seq_one_letter_code
_entity_poly.pdbx_strand_id
1 'polypeptide(L)'
;MALVLLAAACAANPAGGADPRPQSPAATGSGSEPAAPAGSAEAGPGGEQDSANGVSGGDGQIDTPPAGPDGTGTGDGRIGDVSGATPGDGPGTAGSEGNTDEGGPRSDGGGTPPSGSSAAGSTGGAASGSVAPASAPPIAEPGPRFPQPLGLTLTRIADLPTPLALAFRAQEPGSLYVALRPGVVARLRSDGGSADAAPTLRLDGDAVLDMTARVATGGEMGLLGLTFSPSGDRLYRSSVTRQLVSELWEWPVAADGSVDAGRGRLLLTLEQPFSNHNGGDVTFGPDGYLYLGFGDGGGGGDPLRAGQNPHDWLGTILRIDPRPGPAGRPYTIPAGNPYADGMAGAPEVWLWGARNPWRFSFDRVTGDLWVADVGQDLLEEINRLPAAEGGAGRDANLGWSDYEGSNPFWSNTEPPGHVRPTIEYRHGEDRRCSVTGGYVYRGSRLPGLAGVYLYSDYCDGTIWGYTGAAGAHRLIPTSGDPPLGAVLSFGQGPDGEIYVLTPNALWRLERSQ
;
A
#
# COMPACT_ATOMS: atom_id res chain seq x y z
N MET A 1 8.22 -23.55 0.68
CA MET A 1 7.60 -23.24 2.00
C MET A 1 7.52 -21.74 2.27
N ALA A 2 8.61 -20.95 2.18
CA ALA A 2 8.64 -19.53 2.59
C ALA A 2 7.65 -18.53 1.92
N LEU A 3 6.87 -18.94 0.91
CA LEU A 3 5.79 -18.15 0.33
C LEU A 3 4.40 -18.50 0.90
N VAL A 4 4.23 -19.66 1.52
CA VAL A 4 2.96 -20.04 2.18
C VAL A 4 2.65 -19.09 3.35
N LEU A 5 3.66 -18.39 3.87
CA LEU A 5 3.52 -17.38 4.92
C LEU A 5 2.72 -16.13 4.52
N LEU A 6 2.61 -15.77 3.23
CA LEU A 6 1.71 -14.68 2.81
C LEU A 6 0.26 -15.04 3.14
N ALA A 7 -0.17 -16.24 2.73
CA ALA A 7 -1.51 -16.74 3.01
C ALA A 7 -1.70 -17.16 4.48
N ALA A 8 -0.67 -17.68 5.15
CA ALA A 8 -0.78 -18.09 6.56
C ALA A 8 -0.89 -16.89 7.51
N ALA A 9 -0.25 -15.76 7.22
CA ALA A 9 -0.45 -14.52 7.98
C ALA A 9 -1.92 -14.02 7.89
N CYS A 10 -2.58 -14.30 6.76
CA CYS A 10 -3.98 -13.93 6.49
C CYS A 10 -4.98 -15.08 6.77
N ALA A 11 -4.59 -16.14 7.50
CA ALA A 11 -5.43 -17.33 7.72
C ALA A 11 -5.15 -18.17 8.98
N ALA A 12 -4.14 -17.85 9.80
CA ALA A 12 -3.68 -18.73 10.87
C ALA A 12 -3.57 -18.06 12.26
N ASN A 13 -4.73 -17.80 12.88
CA ASN A 13 -4.82 -17.61 14.33
C ASN A 13 -5.46 -18.85 15.00
N PRO A 14 -4.67 -19.84 15.45
CA PRO A 14 -5.21 -20.99 16.17
C PRO A 14 -5.66 -20.57 17.57
N ALA A 15 -6.97 -20.68 17.83
CA ALA A 15 -7.65 -20.12 18.99
C ALA A 15 -6.93 -20.32 20.35
N GLY A 16 -6.55 -19.21 20.99
CA GLY A 16 -5.81 -19.26 22.27
C GLY A 16 -5.46 -17.93 22.93
N GLY A 17 -6.19 -16.83 22.68
CA GLY A 17 -5.91 -15.50 23.25
C GLY A 17 -7.17 -14.68 23.51
N ALA A 18 -7.15 -13.84 24.55
CA ALA A 18 -8.33 -13.15 25.07
C ALA A 18 -9.00 -12.19 24.07
N ASP A 19 -10.32 -12.33 23.93
CA ASP A 19 -11.21 -11.38 23.25
C ASP A 19 -11.21 -10.00 23.94
N PRO A 20 -10.73 -8.92 23.28
CA PRO A 20 -10.59 -7.60 23.90
C PRO A 20 -11.86 -6.73 23.78
N ARG A 21 -13.04 -7.30 23.52
CA ARG A 21 -14.30 -6.53 23.45
C ARG A 21 -14.75 -6.02 24.83
N PRO A 22 -14.92 -4.69 25.02
CA PRO A 22 -15.53 -4.16 26.24
C PRO A 22 -17.04 -4.45 26.23
N GLN A 23 -17.45 -5.50 26.95
CA GLN A 23 -18.87 -5.88 27.06
C GLN A 23 -19.67 -4.81 27.83
N SER A 24 -20.70 -4.25 27.19
CA SER A 24 -21.77 -3.49 27.87
C SER A 24 -22.99 -4.40 28.09
N PRO A 25 -23.71 -4.27 29.22
CA PRO A 25 -24.64 -5.30 29.68
C PRO A 25 -25.98 -5.30 28.91
N ALA A 26 -26.39 -6.48 28.45
CA ALA A 26 -27.74 -6.75 27.97
C ALA A 26 -28.66 -7.23 29.11
N ALA A 27 -29.97 -6.97 28.99
CA ALA A 27 -30.97 -7.26 30.02
C ALA A 27 -31.45 -8.74 30.02
N THR A 28 -32.21 -9.10 31.06
CA THR A 28 -32.59 -10.47 31.41
C THR A 28 -33.68 -11.10 30.51
N GLY A 29 -33.59 -12.42 30.32
CA GLY A 29 -34.62 -13.29 29.75
C GLY A 29 -34.33 -14.76 30.09
N SER A 30 -35.35 -15.58 30.38
CA SER A 30 -35.18 -16.90 31.01
C SER A 30 -35.93 -18.04 30.31
N GLY A 31 -35.42 -19.28 30.46
CA GLY A 31 -36.01 -20.53 29.97
C GLY A 31 -34.94 -21.57 29.59
N SER A 32 -34.43 -22.39 30.52
CA SER A 32 -35.03 -23.66 31.01
C SER A 32 -34.66 -24.89 30.17
N GLU A 33 -33.62 -25.59 30.64
CA GLU A 33 -33.22 -26.98 30.35
C GLU A 33 -34.29 -28.02 30.85
N PRO A 34 -34.17 -29.37 30.68
CA PRO A 34 -32.91 -30.16 30.72
C PRO A 34 -32.78 -31.45 29.86
N ALA A 35 -31.59 -32.06 30.01
CA ALA A 35 -31.32 -33.51 30.16
C ALA A 35 -30.78 -34.33 28.97
N ALA A 36 -29.64 -34.98 29.24
CA ALA A 36 -29.08 -36.13 28.50
C ALA A 36 -29.35 -37.45 29.26
N PRO A 37 -28.96 -38.61 28.69
CA PRO A 37 -27.94 -39.40 29.39
C PRO A 37 -26.86 -40.02 28.45
N ALA A 38 -25.82 -40.61 29.05
CA ALA A 38 -24.66 -41.18 28.36
C ALA A 38 -24.71 -42.72 28.22
N GLY A 39 -23.82 -43.29 27.40
CA GLY A 39 -23.57 -44.73 27.29
C GLY A 39 -22.23 -45.03 26.61
N SER A 40 -21.52 -46.07 27.06
CA SER A 40 -20.15 -46.43 26.66
C SER A 40 -20.03 -47.88 26.16
N ALA A 41 -19.03 -48.18 25.32
CA ALA A 41 -18.61 -49.52 24.91
C ALA A 41 -17.16 -49.53 24.36
N GLU A 42 -16.50 -50.69 24.30
CA GLU A 42 -15.07 -50.85 23.99
C GLU A 42 -14.76 -51.82 22.81
N ALA A 43 -13.50 -51.77 22.33
CA ALA A 43 -12.63 -52.91 21.92
C ALA A 43 -12.90 -53.78 20.65
N GLY A 44 -12.32 -53.34 19.51
CA GLY A 44 -11.47 -54.14 18.56
C GLY A 44 -11.99 -55.46 17.93
N PRO A 45 -11.11 -56.32 17.37
CA PRO A 45 -9.76 -56.10 16.80
C PRO A 45 -9.50 -56.82 15.43
N GLY A 46 -8.31 -56.67 14.80
CA GLY A 46 -7.74 -57.69 13.86
C GLY A 46 -6.95 -57.21 12.63
N GLY A 47 -5.82 -57.89 12.31
CA GLY A 47 -4.95 -57.71 11.13
C GLY A 47 -3.86 -56.63 11.30
N GLU A 48 -2.53 -56.86 11.34
CA GLU A 48 -1.59 -57.79 10.66
C GLU A 48 -1.46 -57.55 9.13
N GLN A 49 -0.26 -57.51 8.52
CA GLN A 49 1.09 -57.89 9.00
C GLN A 49 2.24 -57.13 8.27
N ASP A 50 3.38 -56.95 8.96
CA ASP A 50 4.81 -56.81 8.56
C ASP A 50 5.23 -56.48 7.09
N SER A 51 6.31 -55.72 6.85
CA SER A 51 7.69 -56.12 7.24
C SER A 51 8.77 -55.01 7.11
N ALA A 52 9.73 -55.00 8.06
CA ALA A 52 11.20 -54.79 7.96
C ALA A 52 11.81 -53.67 7.05
N ASN A 53 12.97 -53.04 7.32
CA ASN A 53 13.95 -52.95 8.44
C ASN A 53 14.86 -51.72 8.09
N GLY A 54 15.58 -51.02 8.97
CA GLY A 54 15.82 -51.06 10.41
C GLY A 54 17.11 -50.28 10.76
N VAL A 55 17.54 -50.21 12.04
CA VAL A 55 18.88 -49.75 12.53
C VAL A 55 19.16 -48.23 12.43
N SER A 56 19.73 -47.51 13.43
CA SER A 56 19.83 -47.70 14.90
C SER A 56 20.40 -46.45 15.60
N GLY A 57 19.92 -46.12 16.81
CA GLY A 57 20.62 -45.29 17.82
C GLY A 57 20.65 -43.77 17.58
N GLY A 58 20.70 -42.93 18.62
CA GLY A 58 20.64 -43.23 20.05
C GLY A 58 20.56 -41.94 20.88
N ASP A 59 20.05 -42.02 22.11
CA ASP A 59 19.76 -40.84 22.95
C ASP A 59 21.02 -40.08 23.39
N GLY A 60 20.95 -38.75 23.37
CA GLY A 60 22.05 -37.83 23.67
C GLY A 60 21.58 -36.60 24.44
N GLN A 61 21.27 -36.79 25.73
CA GLN A 61 20.99 -35.72 26.68
C GLN A 61 22.23 -34.79 26.82
N ILE A 62 22.02 -33.47 26.79
CA ILE A 62 23.05 -32.47 27.08
C ILE A 62 22.52 -31.50 28.14
N ASP A 63 23.25 -31.39 29.25
CA ASP A 63 22.86 -30.63 30.44
C ASP A 63 23.14 -29.12 30.31
N THR A 64 22.50 -28.34 31.18
CA THR A 64 22.83 -26.92 31.45
C THR A 64 23.94 -26.79 32.51
N PRO A 65 25.08 -26.15 32.21
CA PRO A 65 26.05 -25.69 33.20
C PRO A 65 25.86 -24.18 33.54
N PRO A 66 26.50 -23.65 34.61
CA PRO A 66 25.77 -22.77 35.55
C PRO A 66 26.25 -21.31 35.60
N ALA A 67 25.65 -20.52 36.51
CA ALA A 67 25.77 -19.07 36.60
C ALA A 67 26.81 -18.54 37.60
N GLY A 68 27.44 -17.41 37.23
CA GLY A 68 27.98 -16.38 38.13
C GLY A 68 29.46 -16.46 38.52
N PRO A 69 30.03 -15.39 39.14
CA PRO A 69 29.37 -14.15 39.55
C PRO A 69 30.01 -12.82 39.02
N ASP A 70 29.21 -11.75 39.16
CA ASP A 70 29.54 -10.32 39.38
C ASP A 70 30.47 -9.52 38.45
N GLY A 71 29.91 -8.41 37.95
CA GLY A 71 30.62 -7.30 37.27
C GLY A 71 29.65 -6.18 36.92
N THR A 72 29.43 -5.21 37.82
CA THR A 72 28.39 -4.18 37.68
C THR A 72 28.82 -3.01 36.77
N GLY A 73 27.93 -2.61 35.85
CA GLY A 73 28.11 -1.40 35.03
C GLY A 73 26.86 -1.08 34.21
N THR A 74 26.05 -0.12 34.65
CA THR A 74 24.90 0.41 33.91
C THR A 74 25.32 1.58 33.01
N GLY A 75 24.74 1.66 31.82
CA GLY A 75 24.96 2.74 30.86
C GLY A 75 23.71 3.02 30.05
N ASP A 76 22.86 3.90 30.56
CA ASP A 76 21.60 4.30 29.91
C ASP A 76 21.86 5.34 28.80
N GLY A 77 21.07 5.28 27.73
CA GLY A 77 21.44 5.86 26.42
C GLY A 77 20.54 6.99 25.90
N ARG A 78 19.65 7.53 26.73
CA ARG A 78 18.81 8.69 26.36
C ARG A 78 19.57 10.00 26.52
N ILE A 79 19.55 10.86 25.51
CA ILE A 79 19.94 12.27 25.60
C ILE A 79 18.68 13.13 25.47
N GLY A 80 18.50 14.03 26.44
CA GLY A 80 17.46 15.06 26.45
C GLY A 80 18.04 16.41 26.93
N ASP A 81 17.17 17.37 27.17
CA ASP A 81 17.51 18.77 27.47
C ASP A 81 18.47 19.00 28.67
N VAL A 82 19.10 20.18 28.66
CA VAL A 82 19.88 20.72 29.78
C VAL A 82 19.32 22.08 30.19
N SER A 83 18.92 22.23 31.46
CA SER A 83 18.33 23.48 31.97
C SER A 83 18.79 23.85 33.39
N GLY A 84 19.27 25.09 33.57
CA GLY A 84 19.00 25.91 34.74
C GLY A 84 19.86 25.78 36.01
N ALA A 85 20.45 26.92 36.42
CA ALA A 85 20.87 27.27 37.79
C ALA A 85 21.17 28.79 37.81
N THR A 86 20.97 29.61 38.85
CA THR A 86 20.25 29.52 40.15
C THR A 86 19.94 30.97 40.64
N PRO A 87 19.06 31.20 41.64
CA PRO A 87 18.58 32.56 41.98
C PRO A 87 19.33 33.25 43.15
N GLY A 88 19.22 34.59 43.27
CA GLY A 88 19.64 35.35 44.47
C GLY A 88 19.51 36.89 44.37
N ASP A 89 18.58 37.45 45.15
CA ASP A 89 18.47 38.82 45.72
C ASP A 89 18.52 40.12 44.87
N GLY A 90 17.76 41.12 45.36
CA GLY A 90 17.75 42.53 44.89
C GLY A 90 18.64 43.46 45.73
N PRO A 91 18.56 44.81 45.59
CA PRO A 91 17.32 45.59 45.70
C PRO A 91 17.11 46.66 44.60
N GLY A 92 16.05 47.49 44.69
CA GLY A 92 15.73 48.54 43.70
C GLY A 92 15.41 49.92 44.30
N THR A 93 14.98 50.89 43.48
CA THR A 93 14.45 52.20 43.95
C THR A 93 13.65 53.01 42.90
N ALA A 94 12.48 53.51 43.31
CA ALA A 94 11.79 54.78 42.98
C ALA A 94 11.55 55.30 41.53
N GLY A 95 10.33 55.83 41.30
CA GLY A 95 9.87 56.61 40.12
C GLY A 95 8.56 56.08 39.53
N SER A 96 7.31 56.56 39.75
CA SER A 96 6.70 57.91 39.93
C SER A 96 6.74 58.77 38.65
N GLU A 97 5.65 59.25 38.03
CA GLU A 97 4.18 59.27 38.27
C GLU A 97 3.45 59.14 36.89
N GLY A 98 2.12 59.14 36.65
CA GLY A 98 0.91 59.52 37.41
C GLY A 98 -0.37 59.16 36.59
N ASN A 99 -1.58 59.56 37.02
CA ASN A 99 -2.85 58.92 36.57
C ASN A 99 -4.03 59.89 36.25
N THR A 100 -4.63 59.77 35.05
CA THR A 100 -6.00 60.18 34.60
C THR A 100 -6.21 59.67 33.15
N ASP A 101 -7.39 59.59 32.53
CA ASP A 101 -8.77 60.03 32.85
C ASP A 101 -9.83 59.04 32.24
N GLU A 102 -11.14 59.31 32.39
CA GLU A 102 -12.26 58.45 31.96
C GLU A 102 -12.95 58.84 30.62
N GLY A 103 -13.87 58.00 30.10
CA GLY A 103 -14.94 58.49 29.20
C GLY A 103 -15.63 57.50 28.22
N GLY A 104 -16.89 57.17 28.49
CA GLY A 104 -17.90 56.64 27.54
C GLY A 104 -19.32 56.95 28.06
N PRO A 105 -20.44 56.39 27.56
CA PRO A 105 -20.67 55.53 26.36
C PRO A 105 -21.95 55.92 25.55
N ARG A 106 -22.47 55.02 24.67
CA ARG A 106 -23.84 54.97 24.05
C ARG A 106 -24.20 56.00 22.95
N SER A 107 -25.22 55.84 22.08
CA SER A 107 -25.89 54.65 21.46
C SER A 107 -26.93 55.09 20.40
N ASP A 108 -27.10 54.30 19.32
CA ASP A 108 -28.29 54.13 18.45
C ASP A 108 -28.96 55.30 17.68
N GLY A 109 -29.53 55.00 16.50
CA GLY A 109 -30.48 55.86 15.77
C GLY A 109 -30.42 55.75 14.24
N GLY A 110 -31.47 55.23 13.59
CA GLY A 110 -31.57 55.10 12.12
C GLY A 110 -32.67 55.97 11.47
N GLY A 111 -32.71 56.01 10.12
CA GLY A 111 -33.72 56.77 9.35
C GLY A 111 -33.78 56.40 7.86
N THR A 112 -34.92 56.64 7.20
CA THR A 112 -35.17 56.30 5.77
C THR A 112 -36.20 57.31 5.16
N PRO A 113 -36.78 57.19 3.93
CA PRO A 113 -36.62 58.25 2.91
C PRO A 113 -37.94 58.87 2.36
N PRO A 114 -37.86 59.78 1.37
CA PRO A 114 -38.87 60.03 0.33
C PRO A 114 -38.41 59.51 -1.06
N SER A 115 -39.23 59.00 -2.01
CA SER A 115 -40.51 59.45 -2.62
C SER A 115 -40.36 60.67 -3.56
N GLY A 116 -40.85 60.72 -4.82
CA GLY A 116 -41.54 59.72 -5.69
C GLY A 116 -42.06 60.33 -7.05
N SER A 117 -42.78 59.54 -7.88
CA SER A 117 -43.35 59.89 -9.22
C SER A 117 -42.31 60.04 -10.39
N SER A 118 -42.59 60.03 -11.71
CA SER A 118 -43.72 59.63 -12.61
C SER A 118 -43.30 59.85 -14.11
N ALA A 119 -43.96 59.41 -15.21
CA ALA A 119 -44.76 58.21 -15.55
C ALA A 119 -45.08 58.15 -17.10
N ALA A 120 -45.64 57.02 -17.59
CA ALA A 120 -46.35 56.78 -18.88
C ALA A 120 -45.59 56.56 -20.23
N GLY A 121 -46.16 55.67 -21.08
CA GLY A 121 -45.72 55.27 -22.45
C GLY A 121 -45.21 53.81 -22.53
N SER A 122 -45.91 52.76 -23.02
CA SER A 122 -46.66 52.53 -24.28
C SER A 122 -45.72 52.43 -25.50
N THR A 123 -45.64 51.35 -26.32
CA THR A 123 -46.54 50.20 -26.59
C THR A 123 -45.80 48.87 -26.90
N GLY A 124 -46.42 47.72 -26.58
CA GLY A 124 -46.17 46.42 -27.25
C GLY A 124 -44.96 45.58 -26.74
N GLY A 125 -44.94 44.25 -26.91
CA GLY A 125 -45.97 43.42 -27.54
C GLY A 125 -45.55 42.00 -27.91
N ALA A 126 -44.90 41.24 -27.02
CA ALA A 126 -44.59 39.81 -27.24
C ALA A 126 -44.68 39.02 -25.92
N ALA A 127 -45.19 37.79 -25.97
CA ALA A 127 -45.31 36.94 -24.79
C ALA A 127 -44.03 36.10 -24.59
N SER A 128 -43.37 36.25 -23.43
CA SER A 128 -42.27 35.39 -23.02
C SER A 128 -42.78 34.02 -22.61
N GLY A 129 -42.92 33.11 -23.58
CA GLY A 129 -43.05 31.69 -23.30
C GLY A 129 -41.78 31.18 -22.62
N SER A 130 -41.91 30.64 -21.41
CA SER A 130 -40.78 30.03 -20.70
C SER A 130 -40.36 28.76 -21.41
N VAL A 131 -39.18 28.78 -22.04
CA VAL A 131 -38.49 27.60 -22.55
C VAL A 131 -37.18 27.49 -21.80
N ALA A 132 -37.12 26.60 -20.82
CA ALA A 132 -35.86 26.22 -20.20
C ALA A 132 -34.95 25.62 -21.29
N PRO A 133 -33.64 25.91 -21.30
CA PRO A 133 -32.72 25.20 -22.18
C PRO A 133 -32.78 23.72 -21.78
N ALA A 134 -33.24 22.87 -22.70
CA ALA A 134 -33.27 21.44 -22.48
C ALA A 134 -31.84 20.94 -22.36
N SER A 135 -31.41 20.60 -21.14
CA SER A 135 -30.13 19.93 -20.91
C SER A 135 -30.09 18.68 -21.77
N ALA A 136 -29.23 18.68 -22.79
CA ALA A 136 -28.91 17.45 -23.48
C ALA A 136 -28.39 16.47 -22.43
N PRO A 137 -28.93 15.24 -22.31
CA PRO A 137 -28.34 14.27 -21.42
C PRO A 137 -26.88 14.08 -21.86
N PRO A 138 -25.92 13.95 -20.93
CA PRO A 138 -24.57 13.61 -21.31
C PRO A 138 -24.63 12.32 -22.13
N ILE A 139 -24.09 12.37 -23.35
CA ILE A 139 -23.85 11.16 -24.12
C ILE A 139 -22.77 10.42 -23.33
N ALA A 140 -23.20 9.50 -22.46
CA ALA A 140 -22.30 8.58 -21.81
C ALA A 140 -21.60 7.81 -22.91
N GLU A 141 -20.32 8.08 -23.13
CA GLU A 141 -19.51 7.23 -23.99
C GLU A 141 -19.65 5.79 -23.48
N PRO A 142 -19.80 4.80 -24.38
CA PRO A 142 -19.88 3.41 -23.98
C PRO A 142 -18.51 2.98 -23.45
N GLY A 143 -18.28 3.22 -22.15
CA GLY A 143 -17.09 2.82 -21.43
C GLY A 143 -16.77 1.34 -21.68
N PRO A 144 -15.48 0.96 -21.71
CA PRO A 144 -14.98 -0.22 -22.39
C PRO A 144 -15.75 -1.49 -22.01
N ARG A 145 -16.71 -1.87 -22.87
CA ARG A 145 -17.45 -3.13 -22.74
C ARG A 145 -16.51 -4.25 -23.15
N PHE A 146 -16.21 -5.17 -22.24
CA PHE A 146 -15.37 -6.33 -22.52
C PHE A 146 -15.81 -7.06 -23.81
N PRO A 147 -15.03 -6.99 -24.91
CA PRO A 147 -15.37 -7.65 -26.17
C PRO A 147 -15.09 -9.15 -26.02
N GLN A 148 -16.09 -9.92 -25.59
CA GLN A 148 -15.93 -11.34 -25.35
C GLN A 148 -15.93 -12.15 -26.66
N PRO A 149 -14.99 -13.09 -26.86
CA PRO A 149 -13.76 -13.34 -26.09
C PRO A 149 -12.60 -12.46 -26.58
N LEU A 150 -11.84 -11.87 -25.66
CA LEU A 150 -10.66 -11.07 -26.00
C LEU A 150 -9.50 -11.91 -26.57
N GLY A 151 -9.42 -13.19 -26.19
CA GLY A 151 -8.32 -14.10 -26.54
C GLY A 151 -7.01 -13.62 -25.93
N LEU A 152 -6.83 -13.84 -24.62
CA LEU A 152 -5.66 -13.40 -23.87
C LEU A 152 -4.86 -14.59 -23.34
N THR A 153 -3.55 -14.42 -23.23
CA THR A 153 -2.61 -15.41 -22.67
C THR A 153 -1.48 -14.73 -21.92
N LEU A 154 -0.74 -15.49 -21.12
CA LEU A 154 0.50 -15.05 -20.47
C LEU A 154 1.66 -15.85 -21.04
N THR A 155 2.55 -15.18 -21.76
CA THR A 155 3.77 -15.79 -22.30
C THR A 155 4.89 -15.64 -21.29
N ARG A 156 5.49 -16.75 -20.84
CA ARG A 156 6.69 -16.73 -19.99
C ARG A 156 7.86 -16.18 -20.79
N ILE A 157 8.53 -15.15 -20.27
CA ILE A 157 9.67 -14.51 -20.95
C ILE A 157 10.98 -14.56 -20.15
N ALA A 158 10.96 -14.82 -18.84
CA ALA A 158 12.19 -15.12 -18.09
C ALA A 158 11.94 -16.06 -16.89
N ASP A 159 12.98 -16.77 -16.49
CA ASP A 159 13.04 -17.57 -15.26
C ASP A 159 13.72 -16.76 -14.17
N LEU A 160 13.03 -16.50 -13.06
CA LEU A 160 13.50 -15.59 -12.01
C LEU A 160 13.19 -16.15 -10.60
N PRO A 161 14.15 -16.17 -9.67
CA PRO A 161 13.90 -16.65 -8.31
C PRO A 161 13.20 -15.58 -7.47
N THR A 162 11.90 -15.75 -7.24
CA THR A 162 11.06 -14.86 -6.39
C THR A 162 11.19 -13.35 -6.70
N PRO A 163 10.87 -12.91 -7.94
CA PRO A 163 10.79 -11.49 -8.27
C PRO A 163 9.60 -10.81 -7.56
N LEU A 164 9.76 -9.56 -7.11
CA LEU A 164 8.70 -8.79 -6.41
C LEU A 164 8.38 -7.43 -7.05
N ALA A 165 9.32 -6.76 -7.72
CA ALA A 165 9.06 -5.50 -8.41
C ALA A 165 9.84 -5.40 -9.72
N LEU A 166 9.27 -4.69 -10.70
CA LEU A 166 9.87 -4.40 -12.01
C LEU A 166 10.06 -2.89 -12.16
N ALA A 167 11.23 -2.49 -12.64
CA ALA A 167 11.55 -1.11 -12.97
C ALA A 167 12.07 -0.99 -14.41
N PHE A 168 11.69 0.09 -15.09
CA PHE A 168 12.08 0.38 -16.48
C PHE A 168 12.87 1.69 -16.50
N ARG A 169 14.01 1.71 -17.20
CA ARG A 169 14.92 2.87 -17.23
C ARG A 169 14.74 3.66 -18.53
N ALA A 170 14.49 4.97 -18.43
CA ALA A 170 14.24 5.83 -19.59
C ALA A 170 15.38 5.85 -20.63
N GLN A 171 16.64 5.73 -20.20
CA GLN A 171 17.82 5.65 -21.08
C GLN A 171 18.00 4.29 -21.75
N GLU A 172 17.25 3.27 -21.32
CA GLU A 172 17.43 1.88 -21.75
C GLU A 172 16.09 1.19 -22.04
N PRO A 173 15.36 1.61 -23.09
CA PRO A 173 14.06 1.01 -23.45
C PRO A 173 14.14 -0.48 -23.86
N GLY A 174 15.35 -1.07 -23.96
CA GLY A 174 15.58 -2.50 -24.17
C GLY A 174 16.02 -3.30 -22.93
N SER A 175 16.13 -2.66 -21.77
CA SER A 175 16.46 -3.29 -20.48
C SER A 175 15.25 -3.30 -19.55
N LEU A 176 15.06 -4.39 -18.81
CA LEU A 176 14.17 -4.45 -17.66
C LEU A 176 15.02 -4.65 -16.40
N TYR A 177 14.65 -4.02 -15.28
CA TYR A 177 15.30 -4.24 -13.99
C TYR A 177 14.31 -4.92 -13.05
N VAL A 178 14.79 -5.87 -12.24
CA VAL A 178 13.94 -6.65 -11.33
C VAL A 178 14.53 -6.70 -9.92
N ALA A 179 13.66 -6.47 -8.94
CA ALA A 179 13.92 -6.77 -7.54
C ALA A 179 13.61 -8.25 -7.27
N LEU A 180 14.63 -9.02 -6.92
CA LEU A 180 14.49 -10.39 -6.43
C LEU A 180 14.43 -10.35 -4.91
N ARG A 181 13.41 -11.00 -4.32
CA ARG A 181 13.10 -10.99 -2.88
C ARG A 181 14.32 -11.11 -1.95
N PRO A 182 15.33 -11.96 -2.22
CA PRO A 182 16.49 -12.12 -1.34
C PRO A 182 17.38 -10.88 -1.14
N GLY A 183 17.17 -9.80 -1.89
CA GLY A 183 18.04 -8.61 -1.86
C GLY A 183 19.00 -8.55 -3.04
N VAL A 184 18.51 -8.82 -4.25
CA VAL A 184 19.27 -8.64 -5.50
C VAL A 184 18.48 -7.78 -6.46
N VAL A 185 19.08 -6.69 -6.94
CA VAL A 185 18.61 -5.98 -8.14
C VAL A 185 19.36 -6.56 -9.33
N ALA A 186 18.63 -7.15 -10.28
CA ALA A 186 19.18 -7.70 -11.50
C ALA A 186 18.69 -6.94 -12.74
N ARG A 187 19.50 -6.95 -13.81
CA ARG A 187 19.13 -6.45 -15.13
C ARG A 187 18.79 -7.61 -16.04
N LEU A 188 17.83 -7.38 -16.93
CA LEU A 188 17.34 -8.32 -17.92
C LEU A 188 17.42 -7.66 -19.30
N ARG A 189 18.00 -8.37 -20.27
CA ARG A 189 17.97 -8.00 -21.70
C ARG A 189 17.45 -9.16 -22.54
N SER A 190 16.99 -8.86 -23.75
CA SER A 190 16.64 -9.91 -24.72
C SER A 190 17.88 -10.71 -25.17
N ASP A 191 17.72 -12.02 -25.34
CA ASP A 191 18.77 -12.91 -25.83
C ASP A 191 18.94 -12.92 -27.37
N GLY A 192 18.25 -12.03 -28.09
CA GLY A 192 18.37 -11.87 -29.54
C GLY A 192 17.50 -12.83 -30.35
N GLY A 193 16.42 -13.37 -29.75
CA GLY A 193 15.43 -14.22 -30.42
C GLY A 193 14.74 -13.57 -31.64
N SER A 194 14.03 -14.40 -32.42
CA SER A 194 13.34 -13.98 -33.65
C SER A 194 12.28 -12.90 -33.39
N ALA A 195 12.13 -11.98 -34.35
CA ALA A 195 11.14 -10.89 -34.30
C ALA A 195 9.67 -11.38 -34.22
N ASP A 196 9.41 -12.63 -34.64
CA ASP A 196 8.07 -13.25 -34.63
C ASP A 196 7.73 -13.93 -33.28
N ALA A 197 8.67 -13.98 -32.34
CA ALA A 197 8.48 -14.57 -31.01
C ALA A 197 8.34 -13.50 -29.92
N ALA A 198 7.78 -13.89 -28.76
CA ALA A 198 7.96 -13.09 -27.56
C ALA A 198 9.46 -13.09 -27.19
N PRO A 199 10.06 -11.92 -26.87
CA PRO A 199 11.48 -11.85 -26.59
C PRO A 199 11.78 -12.52 -25.25
N THR A 200 12.45 -13.67 -25.28
CA THR A 200 13.07 -14.26 -24.09
C THR A 200 14.07 -13.26 -23.52
N LEU A 201 13.96 -13.01 -22.22
CA LEU A 201 14.87 -12.16 -21.47
C LEU A 201 15.74 -13.04 -20.56
N ARG A 202 17.01 -12.65 -20.39
CA ARG A 202 17.96 -13.33 -19.51
C ARG A 202 18.64 -12.34 -18.57
N LEU A 203 19.14 -12.85 -17.45
CA LEU A 203 20.00 -12.11 -16.53
C LEU A 203 21.25 -11.61 -17.29
N ASP A 204 21.47 -10.31 -17.20
CA ASP A 204 22.47 -9.57 -17.96
C ASP A 204 23.72 -9.31 -17.11
N GLY A 205 24.60 -10.31 -17.04
CA GLY A 205 25.83 -10.24 -16.24
C GLY A 205 25.57 -10.40 -14.73
N ASP A 206 26.37 -9.69 -13.94
CA ASP A 206 26.29 -9.70 -12.47
C ASP A 206 25.11 -8.87 -11.94
N ALA A 207 24.87 -8.93 -10.62
CA ALA A 207 23.87 -8.10 -9.95
C ALA A 207 24.20 -6.60 -10.09
N VAL A 208 23.17 -5.79 -10.37
CA VAL A 208 23.26 -4.32 -10.37
C VAL A 208 23.48 -3.81 -8.94
N LEU A 209 22.83 -4.47 -7.97
CA LEU A 209 23.09 -4.34 -6.53
C LEU A 209 22.86 -5.70 -5.86
N ASP A 210 23.82 -6.19 -5.08
CA ASP A 210 23.62 -7.27 -4.11
C ASP A 210 23.59 -6.68 -2.69
N MET A 211 22.54 -7.02 -1.95
CA MET A 211 22.33 -6.68 -0.56
C MET A 211 21.75 -7.87 0.22
N THR A 212 22.00 -9.09 -0.25
CA THR A 212 21.52 -10.36 0.33
C THR A 212 21.95 -10.56 1.78
N ALA A 213 23.12 -10.03 2.15
CA ALA A 213 23.62 -10.01 3.53
C ALA A 213 22.89 -9.02 4.47
N ARG A 214 22.08 -8.10 3.93
CA ARG A 214 21.31 -7.10 4.70
C ARG A 214 19.80 -7.41 4.75
N VAL A 215 19.21 -7.77 3.61
CA VAL A 215 17.76 -7.98 3.44
C VAL A 215 17.24 -9.26 4.10
N ALA A 216 16.10 -9.17 4.78
CA ALA A 216 15.41 -10.32 5.38
C ALA A 216 14.38 -10.95 4.43
N THR A 217 14.06 -12.23 4.64
CA THR A 217 13.14 -13.02 3.77
C THR A 217 12.16 -13.91 4.54
N GLY A 218 11.95 -13.64 5.83
CA GLY A 218 10.86 -14.25 6.62
C GLY A 218 9.56 -13.47 6.47
N GLY A 219 8.41 -14.08 6.77
CA GLY A 219 7.10 -13.42 6.68
C GLY A 219 6.85 -12.84 5.28
N GLU A 220 6.56 -11.54 5.20
CA GLU A 220 6.45 -10.76 3.96
C GLU A 220 7.77 -10.08 3.54
N MET A 221 8.73 -9.94 4.46
CA MET A 221 9.99 -9.19 4.27
C MET A 221 10.76 -9.57 2.99
N GLY A 222 11.44 -8.58 2.41
CA GLY A 222 12.27 -8.76 1.22
C GLY A 222 12.83 -7.45 0.69
N LEU A 223 13.35 -7.50 -0.54
CA LEU A 223 13.46 -6.35 -1.42
C LEU A 223 12.10 -6.14 -2.10
N LEU A 224 11.32 -5.18 -1.59
CA LEU A 224 9.87 -5.09 -1.82
C LEU A 224 9.49 -4.17 -2.98
N GLY A 225 10.25 -3.10 -3.21
CA GLY A 225 9.95 -2.09 -4.22
C GLY A 225 11.21 -1.56 -4.92
N LEU A 226 11.06 -1.18 -6.19
CA LEU A 226 12.14 -0.75 -7.07
C LEU A 226 11.61 0.23 -8.12
N THR A 227 12.20 1.42 -8.26
CA THR A 227 11.87 2.37 -9.34
C THR A 227 13.08 3.21 -9.73
N PHE A 228 13.07 3.79 -10.93
CA PHE A 228 14.01 4.83 -11.34
C PHE A 228 13.42 6.23 -11.11
N SER A 229 14.27 7.28 -11.08
CA SER A 229 13.79 8.64 -11.34
C SER A 229 13.10 8.73 -12.71
N PRO A 230 12.19 9.69 -12.95
CA PRO A 230 11.66 9.96 -14.28
C PRO A 230 12.76 10.26 -15.31
N SER A 231 13.88 10.81 -14.84
CA SER A 231 15.11 11.06 -15.60
C SER A 231 16.06 9.86 -15.70
N GLY A 232 15.79 8.72 -15.05
CA GLY A 232 16.55 7.46 -15.11
C GLY A 232 18.03 7.53 -14.70
N ASP A 233 18.45 8.63 -14.09
CA ASP A 233 19.77 8.89 -13.51
C ASP A 233 19.88 8.43 -12.05
N ARG A 234 18.77 8.05 -11.42
CA ARG A 234 18.68 7.53 -10.05
C ARG A 234 17.91 6.22 -10.01
N LEU A 235 18.37 5.31 -9.17
CA LEU A 235 17.68 4.07 -8.81
C LEU A 235 17.25 4.17 -7.34
N TYR A 236 15.99 3.88 -7.06
CA TYR A 236 15.39 3.85 -5.72
C TYR A 236 14.95 2.43 -5.37
N ARG A 237 15.18 2.01 -4.12
CA ARG A 237 14.69 0.71 -3.61
C ARG A 237 14.11 0.82 -2.22
N SER A 238 13.13 -0.04 -1.95
CA SER A 238 12.55 -0.29 -0.63
C SER A 238 12.81 -1.74 -0.22
N SER A 239 13.25 -1.97 1.02
CA SER A 239 13.46 -3.33 1.56
C SER A 239 13.45 -3.38 3.09
N VAL A 240 13.10 -4.53 3.65
CA VAL A 240 13.22 -4.79 5.11
C VAL A 240 14.54 -5.50 5.44
N THR A 241 15.25 -5.01 6.45
CA THR A 241 16.51 -5.60 6.94
C THR A 241 16.30 -6.80 7.88
N ARG A 242 17.39 -7.54 8.15
CA ARG A 242 17.46 -8.54 9.24
C ARG A 242 17.20 -7.98 10.65
N GLN A 243 17.12 -6.67 10.81
CA GLN A 243 16.87 -5.97 12.06
C GLN A 243 15.43 -5.45 12.15
N LEU A 244 14.51 -5.88 11.27
CA LEU A 244 13.15 -5.36 11.16
C LEU A 244 13.13 -3.82 10.97
N VAL A 245 13.93 -3.32 10.04
CA VAL A 245 13.89 -1.91 9.61
C VAL A 245 13.57 -1.87 8.12
N SER A 246 12.46 -1.24 7.76
CA SER A 246 12.14 -0.81 6.41
C SER A 246 13.03 0.35 6.00
N GLU A 247 13.64 0.26 4.82
CA GLU A 247 14.63 1.23 4.34
C GLU A 247 14.37 1.67 2.90
N LEU A 248 14.26 2.98 2.68
CA LEU A 248 14.33 3.60 1.35
C LEU A 248 15.75 4.13 1.08
N TRP A 249 16.34 3.72 -0.04
CA TRP A 249 17.65 4.21 -0.51
C TRP A 249 17.57 4.68 -1.97
N GLU A 250 18.46 5.62 -2.32
CA GLU A 250 18.77 5.97 -3.71
C GLU A 250 20.24 5.70 -4.07
N TRP A 251 20.52 5.52 -5.37
CA TRP A 251 21.88 5.56 -5.95
C TRP A 251 21.89 6.38 -7.25
N PRO A 252 23.02 7.03 -7.61
CA PRO A 252 23.30 7.45 -8.98
C PRO A 252 23.43 6.23 -9.91
N VAL A 253 22.89 6.33 -11.13
CA VAL A 253 22.99 5.29 -12.17
C VAL A 253 23.86 5.80 -13.31
N ALA A 254 24.89 5.03 -13.68
CA ALA A 254 25.79 5.38 -14.76
C ALA A 254 25.11 5.27 -16.14
N ALA A 255 25.75 5.79 -17.19
CA ALA A 255 25.18 5.78 -18.55
C ALA A 255 24.88 4.36 -19.05
N ASP A 256 25.72 3.39 -18.71
CA ASP A 256 25.63 1.97 -19.10
C ASP A 256 24.64 1.13 -18.26
N GLY A 257 24.02 1.73 -17.25
CA GLY A 257 23.06 1.07 -16.36
C GLY A 257 23.67 0.48 -15.08
N SER A 258 24.97 0.63 -14.87
CA SER A 258 25.66 0.20 -13.65
C SER A 258 25.42 1.14 -12.47
N VAL A 259 25.61 0.62 -11.25
CA VAL A 259 25.45 1.34 -9.99
C VAL A 259 26.64 1.06 -9.08
N ASP A 260 27.28 2.12 -8.57
CA ASP A 260 28.30 2.01 -7.52
C ASP A 260 27.60 1.89 -6.17
N ALA A 261 27.56 0.67 -5.62
CA ALA A 261 26.91 0.37 -4.34
C ALA A 261 27.39 1.27 -3.18
N GLY A 262 28.66 1.70 -3.20
CA GLY A 262 29.27 2.57 -2.20
C GLY A 262 28.82 4.04 -2.27
N ARG A 263 28.07 4.43 -3.31
CA ARG A 263 27.54 5.79 -3.51
C ARG A 263 26.04 5.88 -3.23
N GLY A 264 25.49 4.89 -2.55
CA GLY A 264 24.11 4.87 -2.08
C GLY A 264 23.86 5.92 -0.99
N ARG A 265 22.64 6.43 -0.96
CA ARG A 265 22.18 7.41 0.04
C ARG A 265 20.88 6.91 0.66
N LEU A 266 20.93 6.66 1.97
CA LEU A 266 19.75 6.38 2.78
C LEU A 266 18.84 7.62 2.77
N LEU A 267 17.55 7.41 2.49
CA LEU A 267 16.54 8.46 2.50
C LEU A 267 15.67 8.37 3.75
N LEU A 268 15.14 7.18 4.05
CA LEU A 268 14.17 6.96 5.10
C LEU A 268 14.36 5.59 5.75
N THR A 269 14.17 5.52 7.07
CA THR A 269 14.13 4.29 7.88
C THR A 269 12.87 4.28 8.72
N LEU A 270 12.17 3.14 8.76
CA LEU A 270 11.03 2.90 9.64
C LEU A 270 11.22 1.55 10.33
N GLU A 271 11.19 1.52 11.66
CA GLU A 271 11.19 0.26 12.41
C GLU A 271 9.88 -0.50 12.11
N GLN A 272 9.97 -1.83 12.01
CA GLN A 272 8.85 -2.70 11.67
C GLN A 272 8.49 -3.54 12.91
N PRO A 273 7.32 -3.31 13.52
CA PRO A 273 6.89 -4.02 14.73
C PRO A 273 6.84 -5.54 14.53
N PHE A 274 6.43 -6.00 13.35
CA PHE A 274 6.34 -7.40 12.98
C PHE A 274 6.90 -7.68 11.56
N SER A 275 6.97 -8.96 11.20
CA SER A 275 7.51 -9.43 9.90
C SER A 275 6.46 -9.57 8.79
N ASN A 276 5.29 -8.97 9.00
CA ASN A 276 4.15 -8.91 8.09
C ASN A 276 3.63 -7.46 8.04
N HIS A 277 2.82 -7.15 7.03
CA HIS A 277 2.31 -5.81 6.70
C HIS A 277 3.41 -4.77 6.47
N ASN A 278 4.49 -5.17 5.80
CA ASN A 278 5.63 -4.30 5.55
C ASN A 278 5.41 -3.33 4.37
N GLY A 279 4.37 -3.53 3.56
CA GLY A 279 4.07 -2.75 2.35
C GLY A 279 5.28 -2.67 1.40
N GLY A 280 5.86 -1.49 1.27
CA GLY A 280 7.17 -1.28 0.68
C GLY A 280 7.19 -1.09 -0.83
N ASP A 281 6.04 -0.97 -1.50
CA ASP A 281 6.00 -0.54 -2.91
C ASP A 281 6.41 0.93 -3.05
N VAL A 282 7.10 1.26 -4.14
CA VAL A 282 7.72 2.59 -4.35
C VAL A 282 7.71 3.00 -5.81
N THR A 283 7.15 4.17 -6.10
CA THR A 283 7.01 4.69 -7.48
C THR A 283 6.99 6.22 -7.52
N PHE A 284 7.21 6.81 -8.69
CA PHE A 284 7.03 8.25 -8.89
C PHE A 284 5.59 8.56 -9.34
N GLY A 285 5.00 9.60 -8.75
CA GLY A 285 3.71 10.14 -9.18
C GLY A 285 3.80 10.98 -10.46
N PRO A 286 2.66 11.30 -11.09
CA PRO A 286 2.60 12.18 -12.26
C PRO A 286 3.02 13.63 -11.96
N ASP A 287 3.14 13.99 -10.68
CA ASP A 287 3.64 15.26 -10.17
C ASP A 287 5.17 15.29 -9.97
N GLY A 288 5.86 14.16 -10.19
CA GLY A 288 7.31 14.04 -10.06
C GLY A 288 7.82 13.80 -8.64
N TYR A 289 6.95 13.59 -7.65
CA TYR A 289 7.35 13.21 -6.29
C TYR A 289 7.41 11.68 -6.11
N LEU A 290 8.16 11.24 -5.11
CA LEU A 290 8.39 9.83 -4.81
C LEU A 290 7.38 9.37 -3.74
N TYR A 291 6.63 8.31 -4.05
CA TYR A 291 5.62 7.72 -3.18
C TYR A 291 6.11 6.37 -2.63
N LEU A 292 5.81 6.07 -1.37
CA LEU A 292 6.24 4.86 -0.66
C LEU A 292 5.13 4.39 0.29
N GLY A 293 4.67 3.14 0.15
CA GLY A 293 3.63 2.55 1.01
C GLY A 293 4.18 1.77 2.20
N PHE A 294 3.46 1.79 3.33
CA PHE A 294 3.70 0.96 4.50
C PHE A 294 2.37 0.45 5.09
N GLY A 295 2.33 -0.81 5.51
CA GLY A 295 1.19 -1.33 6.27
C GLY A 295 1.21 -0.89 7.74
N ASP A 296 0.21 -1.33 8.51
CA ASP A 296 -0.02 -1.00 9.92
C ASP A 296 1.07 -1.51 10.90
N GLY A 297 2.10 -2.17 10.37
CA GLY A 297 3.23 -2.73 11.11
C GLY A 297 3.08 -4.20 11.47
N GLY A 298 1.90 -4.80 11.26
CA GLY A 298 1.65 -6.23 11.36
C GLY A 298 0.93 -6.68 12.63
N GLY A 299 1.11 -7.95 13.00
CA GLY A 299 0.50 -8.54 14.21
C GLY A 299 -0.98 -8.91 14.07
N GLY A 300 -1.73 -8.27 13.15
CA GLY A 300 -3.12 -8.59 12.82
C GLY A 300 -4.14 -7.80 13.65
N GLY A 301 -5.15 -7.25 12.99
CA GLY A 301 -6.16 -6.42 13.65
C GLY A 301 -5.65 -5.09 14.19
N ASP A 302 -4.55 -4.54 13.65
CA ASP A 302 -3.94 -3.25 14.03
C ASP A 302 -3.79 -3.07 15.56
N PRO A 303 -2.87 -3.84 16.20
CA PRO A 303 -2.65 -3.76 17.64
C PRO A 303 -2.01 -2.44 18.10
N LEU A 304 -1.58 -1.58 17.15
CA LEU A 304 -0.93 -0.30 17.40
C LEU A 304 -1.86 0.90 17.20
N ARG A 305 -3.03 0.69 16.56
CA ARG A 305 -3.92 1.75 16.06
C ARG A 305 -3.22 2.69 15.07
N ALA A 306 -2.32 2.13 14.27
CA ALA A 306 -1.57 2.84 13.24
C ALA A 306 -2.48 3.27 12.08
N GLY A 307 -3.42 2.42 11.64
CA GLY A 307 -4.25 2.69 10.47
C GLY A 307 -5.01 4.02 10.58
N GLN A 308 -5.68 4.26 11.70
CA GLN A 308 -6.40 5.52 11.96
C GLN A 308 -5.53 6.63 12.61
N ASN A 309 -4.20 6.59 12.45
CA ASN A 309 -3.28 7.58 13.02
C ASN A 309 -2.41 8.28 11.96
N PRO A 310 -2.83 9.45 11.42
CA PRO A 310 -2.04 10.19 10.43
C PRO A 310 -0.73 10.80 10.98
N HIS A 311 -0.41 10.65 12.27
CA HIS A 311 0.89 11.03 12.84
C HIS A 311 1.94 9.90 12.77
N ASP A 312 1.56 8.68 12.38
CA ASP A 312 2.50 7.59 12.08
C ASP A 312 2.84 7.55 10.57
N TRP A 313 3.85 6.75 10.21
CA TRP A 313 4.07 6.31 8.82
C TRP A 313 3.53 4.90 8.57
N LEU A 314 3.27 4.10 9.61
CA LEU A 314 2.58 2.82 9.51
C LEU A 314 1.10 3.02 9.12
N GLY A 315 0.60 2.21 8.19
CA GLY A 315 -0.77 2.28 7.67
C GLY A 315 -1.01 3.42 6.67
N THR A 316 0.03 3.82 5.92
CA THR A 316 0.02 5.02 5.07
C THR A 316 0.67 4.79 3.70
N ILE A 317 0.41 5.71 2.77
CA ILE A 317 1.36 5.99 1.67
C ILE A 317 1.94 7.39 1.91
N LEU A 318 3.27 7.46 1.92
CA LEU A 318 4.05 8.69 2.02
C LEU A 318 4.28 9.30 0.65
N ARG A 319 4.54 10.62 0.61
CA ARG A 319 4.95 11.38 -0.57
C ARG A 319 6.08 12.34 -0.20
N ILE A 320 7.25 12.13 -0.78
CA ILE A 320 8.45 12.94 -0.52
C ILE A 320 9.11 13.46 -1.80
N ASP A 321 9.87 14.54 -1.68
CA ASP A 321 10.85 14.94 -2.68
C ASP A 321 12.21 14.35 -2.30
N PRO A 322 12.76 13.36 -3.04
CA PRO A 322 14.02 12.72 -2.66
C PRO A 322 15.23 13.67 -2.68
N ARG A 323 15.10 14.90 -3.20
CA ARG A 323 16.18 15.90 -3.19
C ARG A 323 16.49 16.35 -1.75
N PRO A 324 17.78 16.48 -1.36
CA PRO A 324 18.17 16.93 -0.02
C PRO A 324 17.51 18.25 0.39
N GLY A 325 16.97 18.28 1.60
CA GLY A 325 16.25 19.42 2.14
C GLY A 325 17.12 20.38 2.96
N PRO A 326 16.50 21.46 3.49
CA PRO A 326 17.14 22.37 4.44
C PRO A 326 17.76 21.63 5.64
N ALA A 327 18.77 22.26 6.25
CA ALA A 327 19.55 21.71 7.37
C ALA A 327 20.17 20.30 7.11
N GLY A 328 20.27 19.87 5.85
CA GLY A 328 20.86 18.58 5.49
C GLY A 328 19.90 17.38 5.62
N ARG A 329 18.57 17.60 5.69
CA ARG A 329 17.60 16.49 5.60
C ARG A 329 17.85 15.66 4.33
N PRO A 330 17.75 14.32 4.39
CA PRO A 330 17.98 13.48 3.21
C PRO A 330 16.88 13.62 2.14
N TYR A 331 15.73 14.18 2.46
CA TYR A 331 14.67 14.50 1.51
C TYR A 331 13.98 15.81 1.92
N THR A 332 13.15 16.35 1.03
CA THR A 332 12.35 17.56 1.27
C THR A 332 10.86 17.19 1.34
N ILE A 333 10.09 17.91 2.16
CA ILE A 333 8.63 17.78 2.20
C ILE A 333 8.02 18.61 1.06
N PRO A 334 7.21 18.01 0.17
CA PRO A 334 6.46 18.77 -0.80
C PRO A 334 5.43 19.66 -0.09
N ALA A 335 5.46 20.98 -0.34
CA ALA A 335 4.56 21.94 0.30
C ALA A 335 3.05 21.71 0.00
N GLY A 336 2.73 20.80 -0.94
CA GLY A 336 1.37 20.37 -1.23
C GLY A 336 0.86 19.18 -0.41
N ASN A 337 1.68 18.55 0.45
CA ASN A 337 1.24 17.45 1.32
C ASN A 337 0.10 17.90 2.26
N PRO A 338 -0.77 16.98 2.74
CA PRO A 338 -1.85 17.31 3.68
C PRO A 338 -1.33 17.95 4.98
N TYR A 339 -0.26 17.40 5.55
CA TYR A 339 0.25 17.78 6.88
C TYR A 339 1.63 18.44 6.82
N ALA A 340 1.92 19.22 5.77
CA ALA A 340 3.26 19.74 5.49
C ALA A 340 3.87 20.62 6.62
N ASP A 341 3.07 21.08 7.57
CA ASP A 341 3.48 21.81 8.78
C ASP A 341 3.76 20.92 10.01
N GLY A 342 3.40 19.64 9.97
CA GLY A 342 3.52 18.68 11.06
C GLY A 342 2.50 18.81 12.19
N MET A 343 1.47 19.65 12.05
CA MET A 343 0.52 19.92 13.15
C MET A 343 -0.65 18.92 13.22
N ALA A 344 -1.14 18.43 12.08
CA ALA A 344 -2.32 17.56 11.99
C ALA A 344 -2.01 16.11 11.54
N GLY A 345 -0.73 15.80 11.34
CA GLY A 345 -0.22 14.49 10.91
C GLY A 345 1.29 14.57 10.64
N ALA A 346 1.91 13.47 10.23
CA ALA A 346 3.33 13.47 9.88
C ALA A 346 3.55 14.13 8.49
N PRO A 347 4.54 15.02 8.33
CA PRO A 347 4.71 15.80 7.09
C PRO A 347 4.88 14.99 5.80
N GLU A 348 5.37 13.75 5.92
CA GLU A 348 5.60 12.84 4.80
C GLU A 348 4.32 12.14 4.32
N VAL A 349 3.27 12.05 5.16
CA VAL A 349 2.05 11.28 4.87
C VAL A 349 1.24 11.96 3.76
N TRP A 350 0.72 11.15 2.83
CA TRP A 350 -0.17 11.59 1.75
C TRP A 350 -1.60 11.09 1.91
N LEU A 351 -1.73 9.80 2.28
CA LEU A 351 -2.96 9.13 2.66
C LEU A 351 -2.68 8.12 3.78
N TRP A 352 -3.71 7.79 4.53
CA TRP A 352 -3.68 6.96 5.74
C TRP A 352 -4.90 6.03 5.75
N GLY A 353 -5.10 5.27 6.82
CA GLY A 353 -6.21 4.32 6.91
C GLY A 353 -5.97 3.03 6.12
N ALA A 354 -4.73 2.68 5.80
CA ALA A 354 -4.37 1.47 5.05
C ALA A 354 -3.89 0.33 5.97
N ARG A 355 -4.06 -0.93 5.56
CA ARG A 355 -3.64 -2.12 6.33
C ARG A 355 -2.28 -2.65 5.91
N ASN A 356 -2.12 -2.95 4.63
CA ASN A 356 -0.91 -3.44 3.97
C ASN A 356 -1.01 -3.13 2.46
N PRO A 357 -0.77 -1.87 2.04
CA PRO A 357 -0.88 -1.45 0.64
C PRO A 357 0.25 -2.06 -0.19
N TRP A 358 0.02 -3.29 -0.67
CA TRP A 358 1.04 -4.18 -1.24
C TRP A 358 1.53 -3.71 -2.60
N ARG A 359 0.64 -3.16 -3.44
CA ARG A 359 0.98 -2.47 -4.69
C ARG A 359 0.07 -1.27 -4.93
N PHE A 360 0.63 -0.22 -5.50
CA PHE A 360 -0.15 0.91 -5.99
C PHE A 360 0.42 1.46 -7.30
N SER A 361 -0.46 1.98 -8.17
CA SER A 361 -0.04 2.52 -9.46
C SER A 361 -0.84 3.76 -9.85
N PHE A 362 -0.16 4.71 -10.49
CA PHE A 362 -0.79 5.85 -11.14
C PHE A 362 -1.13 5.49 -12.59
N ASP A 363 -2.38 5.73 -12.99
CA ASP A 363 -2.78 5.67 -14.40
C ASP A 363 -2.09 6.81 -15.16
N ARG A 364 -1.20 6.45 -16.10
CA ARG A 364 -0.39 7.40 -16.88
C ARG A 364 -1.20 8.36 -17.77
N VAL A 365 -2.51 8.14 -17.95
CA VAL A 365 -3.38 9.00 -18.76
C VAL A 365 -4.29 9.88 -17.92
N THR A 366 -4.88 9.37 -16.83
CA THR A 366 -5.79 10.17 -15.98
C THR A 366 -5.09 10.79 -14.78
N GLY A 367 -3.98 10.21 -14.32
CA GLY A 367 -3.34 10.55 -13.05
C GLY A 367 -3.99 9.90 -11.82
N ASP A 368 -5.03 9.07 -11.99
CA ASP A 368 -5.70 8.38 -10.88
C ASP A 368 -4.73 7.43 -10.17
N LEU A 369 -4.74 7.43 -8.84
CA LEU A 369 -3.99 6.50 -8.01
C LEU A 369 -4.88 5.29 -7.69
N TRP A 370 -4.41 4.09 -8.01
CA TRP A 370 -5.03 2.83 -7.63
C TRP A 370 -4.19 2.20 -6.53
N VAL A 371 -4.76 2.05 -5.33
CA VAL A 371 -4.13 1.33 -4.20
C VAL A 371 -4.82 -0.02 -4.06
N ALA A 372 -4.06 -1.10 -3.96
CA ALA A 372 -4.56 -2.41 -3.59
C ALA A 372 -4.07 -2.75 -2.18
N ASP A 373 -5.01 -2.97 -1.27
CA ASP A 373 -4.75 -3.10 0.16
C ASP A 373 -5.22 -4.46 0.68
N VAL A 374 -4.34 -5.18 1.38
CA VAL A 374 -4.56 -6.59 1.71
C VAL A 374 -5.45 -6.71 2.95
N GLY A 375 -6.54 -7.47 2.80
CA GLY A 375 -7.59 -7.68 3.79
C GLY A 375 -7.15 -8.37 5.07
N GLN A 376 -7.96 -8.26 6.13
CA GLN A 376 -7.65 -8.84 7.44
C GLN A 376 -8.06 -10.32 7.52
N ASP A 377 -9.35 -10.59 7.35
CA ASP A 377 -9.95 -11.92 7.45
C ASP A 377 -11.22 -12.07 6.57
N LEU A 378 -11.85 -10.96 6.16
CA LEU A 378 -13.15 -10.95 5.48
C LEU A 378 -13.11 -10.37 4.07
N LEU A 379 -12.42 -9.26 3.85
CA LEU A 379 -12.51 -8.47 2.61
C LEU A 379 -11.15 -7.96 2.11
N GLU A 380 -10.85 -8.29 0.85
CA GLU A 380 -9.76 -7.73 0.07
C GLU A 380 -10.26 -6.52 -0.74
N GLU A 381 -9.42 -5.48 -0.89
CA GLU A 381 -9.89 -4.21 -1.47
C GLU A 381 -8.92 -3.51 -2.44
N ILE A 382 -9.50 -2.73 -3.37
CA ILE A 382 -8.76 -1.82 -4.26
C ILE A 382 -9.51 -0.49 -4.37
N ASN A 383 -8.86 0.60 -3.96
CA ASN A 383 -9.40 1.95 -3.90
C ASN A 383 -8.84 2.76 -5.09
N ARG A 384 -9.72 3.19 -6.00
CA ARG A 384 -9.36 4.17 -7.06
C ARG A 384 -9.58 5.57 -6.51
N LEU A 385 -8.48 6.29 -6.33
CA LEU A 385 -8.42 7.66 -5.86
C LEU A 385 -8.27 8.58 -7.09
N PRO A 386 -9.31 9.30 -7.52
CA PRO A 386 -9.27 10.04 -8.78
C PRO A 386 -8.28 11.21 -8.75
N ALA A 387 -7.76 11.61 -9.92
CA ALA A 387 -6.99 12.84 -10.07
C ALA A 387 -7.86 14.09 -9.87
N ALA A 388 -8.03 14.50 -8.62
CA ALA A 388 -8.75 15.71 -8.20
C ALA A 388 -7.80 16.90 -7.98
N GLU A 389 -8.36 18.09 -7.74
CA GLU A 389 -7.59 19.27 -7.32
C GLU A 389 -6.81 18.96 -6.02
N GLY A 390 -5.52 19.26 -6.03
CA GLY A 390 -4.58 18.89 -4.95
C GLY A 390 -3.81 17.59 -5.19
N GLY A 391 -4.29 16.69 -6.07
CA GLY A 391 -3.62 15.45 -6.46
C GLY A 391 -4.33 14.18 -5.97
N ALA A 392 -4.15 13.08 -6.70
CA ALA A 392 -4.85 11.81 -6.46
C ALA A 392 -4.55 11.24 -5.06
N GLY A 393 -5.59 11.05 -4.26
CA GLY A 393 -5.51 10.48 -2.91
C GLY A 393 -5.02 11.42 -1.81
N ARG A 394 -4.84 12.72 -2.06
CA ARG A 394 -4.42 13.68 -1.01
C ARG A 394 -5.42 13.67 0.16
N ASP A 395 -4.92 13.44 1.37
CA ASP A 395 -5.71 13.42 2.62
C ASP A 395 -6.78 12.31 2.67
N ALA A 396 -6.62 11.25 1.86
CA ALA A 396 -7.53 10.12 1.87
C ALA A 396 -7.34 9.24 3.12
N ASN A 397 -8.45 8.80 3.71
CA ASN A 397 -8.51 7.78 4.75
C ASN A 397 -9.13 6.51 4.14
N LEU A 398 -8.40 5.40 4.04
CA LEU A 398 -8.92 4.14 3.49
C LEU A 398 -9.69 3.29 4.53
N GLY A 399 -9.84 3.77 5.78
CA GLY A 399 -10.78 3.23 6.78
C GLY A 399 -10.20 2.23 7.78
N TRP A 400 -9.10 1.55 7.46
CA TRP A 400 -8.44 0.62 8.38
C TRP A 400 -7.88 1.36 9.61
N SER A 401 -8.05 0.90 10.84
CA SER A 401 -8.62 -0.38 11.29
C SER A 401 -10.03 -0.28 11.87
N ASP A 402 -10.69 0.88 11.77
CA ASP A 402 -12.07 1.00 12.20
C ASP A 402 -13.01 0.21 11.27
N TYR A 403 -12.70 0.18 9.97
CA TYR A 403 -13.37 -0.59 8.92
C TYR A 403 -12.38 -1.49 8.16
N GLU A 404 -12.87 -2.60 7.62
CA GLU A 404 -12.18 -3.50 6.67
C GLU A 404 -12.95 -3.42 5.35
N GLY A 405 -12.45 -2.65 4.36
CA GLY A 405 -13.24 -2.22 3.21
C GLY A 405 -14.58 -1.61 3.64
N SER A 406 -15.69 -2.06 3.04
CA SER A 406 -17.03 -1.58 3.39
C SER A 406 -17.57 -2.01 4.76
N ASN A 407 -16.89 -2.91 5.48
CA ASN A 407 -17.39 -3.54 6.71
C ASN A 407 -16.85 -2.89 8.00
N PRO A 408 -17.67 -2.72 9.05
CA PRO A 408 -17.20 -2.42 10.40
C PRO A 408 -16.21 -3.49 10.92
N PHE A 409 -15.05 -3.06 11.46
CA PHE A 409 -14.08 -3.93 12.13
C PHE A 409 -13.97 -3.58 13.61
N TRP A 410 -13.16 -2.59 13.99
CA TRP A 410 -13.09 -2.12 15.39
C TRP A 410 -14.23 -1.19 15.80
N SER A 411 -14.81 -0.45 14.84
CA SER A 411 -15.80 0.58 15.10
C SER A 411 -17.08 0.34 14.32
N ASN A 412 -18.23 0.45 15.00
CA ASN A 412 -19.54 0.48 14.32
C ASN A 412 -19.84 1.85 13.67
N THR A 413 -18.98 2.86 13.87
CA THR A 413 -19.10 4.19 13.28
C THR A 413 -18.05 4.32 12.18
N GLU A 414 -18.49 4.58 10.95
CA GLU A 414 -17.61 4.79 9.80
C GLU A 414 -16.73 6.04 10.01
N PRO A 415 -15.39 5.96 9.85
CA PRO A 415 -14.53 7.09 10.15
C PRO A 415 -14.75 8.25 9.17
N PRO A 416 -14.66 9.52 9.61
CA PRO A 416 -14.84 10.67 8.74
C PRO A 416 -13.88 10.65 7.55
N GLY A 417 -14.42 10.84 6.35
CA GLY A 417 -13.62 10.85 5.11
C GLY A 417 -13.24 9.47 4.56
N HIS A 418 -13.78 8.37 5.11
CA HIS A 418 -13.54 7.01 4.60
C HIS A 418 -13.79 6.87 3.09
N VAL A 419 -12.74 6.51 2.35
CA VAL A 419 -12.78 6.29 0.90
C VAL A 419 -13.01 4.82 0.58
N ARG A 420 -14.29 4.43 0.70
CA ARG A 420 -14.78 3.07 0.40
C ARG A 420 -14.22 2.53 -0.93
N PRO A 421 -13.92 1.22 -1.00
CA PRO A 421 -13.25 0.63 -2.16
C PRO A 421 -14.04 0.67 -3.46
N THR A 422 -13.28 0.65 -4.55
CA THR A 422 -13.79 0.60 -5.94
C THR A 422 -13.96 -0.84 -6.43
N ILE A 423 -13.16 -1.76 -5.88
CA ILE A 423 -13.26 -3.21 -6.05
C ILE A 423 -13.12 -3.81 -4.64
N GLU A 424 -14.05 -4.69 -4.28
CA GLU A 424 -14.11 -5.35 -2.98
C GLU A 424 -14.52 -6.80 -3.20
N TYR A 425 -13.92 -7.76 -2.51
CA TYR A 425 -14.33 -9.17 -2.56
C TYR A 425 -13.97 -9.95 -1.32
N ARG A 426 -14.67 -11.08 -1.08
CA ARG A 426 -14.45 -11.89 0.13
C ARG A 426 -13.30 -12.86 0.02
N HIS A 427 -12.62 -13.07 1.15
CA HIS A 427 -11.66 -14.15 1.33
C HIS A 427 -12.34 -15.51 1.10
N GLY A 428 -11.63 -16.46 0.52
CA GLY A 428 -12.12 -17.81 0.20
C GLY A 428 -12.94 -17.93 -1.09
N GLU A 429 -13.62 -16.88 -1.56
CA GLU A 429 -14.34 -16.90 -2.84
C GLU A 429 -13.34 -17.11 -4.01
N ASP A 430 -13.57 -18.14 -4.84
CA ASP A 430 -12.62 -18.60 -5.88
C ASP A 430 -11.18 -18.88 -5.38
N ARG A 431 -11.02 -19.13 -4.06
CA ARG A 431 -9.75 -19.28 -3.31
C ARG A 431 -8.95 -17.99 -3.09
N ARG A 432 -9.53 -16.81 -3.32
CA ARG A 432 -8.84 -15.52 -3.13
C ARG A 432 -8.52 -15.25 -1.64
N CYS A 433 -7.41 -14.58 -1.33
CA CYS A 433 -6.90 -14.44 0.05
C CYS A 433 -5.95 -13.26 0.34
N SER A 434 -5.54 -12.52 -0.71
CA SER A 434 -4.55 -11.44 -0.61
C SER A 434 -4.46 -10.74 -1.96
N VAL A 435 -4.97 -9.51 -2.05
CA VAL A 435 -4.98 -8.75 -3.30
C VAL A 435 -3.57 -8.37 -3.74
N THR A 436 -3.27 -8.56 -5.02
CA THR A 436 -1.95 -8.24 -5.58
C THR A 436 -1.91 -6.85 -6.23
N GLY A 437 -3.08 -6.27 -6.51
CA GLY A 437 -3.21 -5.04 -7.28
C GLY A 437 -2.73 -5.20 -8.72
N GLY A 438 -2.40 -4.08 -9.37
CA GLY A 438 -1.90 -4.03 -10.73
C GLY A 438 -2.00 -2.63 -11.36
N TYR A 439 -2.35 -2.56 -12.64
CA TYR A 439 -2.20 -1.35 -13.48
C TYR A 439 -3.36 -1.16 -14.45
N VAL A 440 -3.67 0.10 -14.79
CA VAL A 440 -4.52 0.41 -15.95
C VAL A 440 -3.74 0.10 -17.23
N TYR A 441 -4.26 -0.76 -18.10
CA TYR A 441 -3.63 -1.11 -19.37
C TYR A 441 -3.65 0.09 -20.32
N ARG A 442 -2.46 0.56 -20.70
CA ARG A 442 -2.22 1.69 -21.61
C ARG A 442 -1.37 1.30 -22.83
N GLY A 443 -1.16 0.01 -23.05
CA GLY A 443 -0.45 -0.54 -24.21
C GLY A 443 -1.24 -0.46 -25.52
N SER A 444 -0.63 -0.96 -26.59
CA SER A 444 -1.17 -0.90 -27.96
C SER A 444 -1.36 -2.27 -28.61
N ARG A 445 -0.74 -3.34 -28.08
CA ARG A 445 -0.88 -4.72 -28.59
C ARG A 445 -2.28 -5.30 -28.33
N LEU A 446 -2.95 -4.85 -27.26
CA LEU A 446 -4.24 -5.36 -26.79
C LEU A 446 -5.27 -4.21 -26.70
N PRO A 447 -5.68 -3.60 -27.83
CA PRO A 447 -6.54 -2.40 -27.81
C PRO A 447 -7.90 -2.61 -27.13
N GLY A 448 -8.40 -3.85 -27.06
CA GLY A 448 -9.61 -4.21 -26.30
C GLY A 448 -9.46 -4.15 -24.77
N LEU A 449 -8.26 -3.85 -24.24
CA LEU A 449 -7.99 -3.59 -22.83
C LEU A 449 -7.68 -2.12 -22.52
N ALA A 450 -7.72 -1.22 -23.50
CA ALA A 450 -7.36 0.19 -23.29
C ALA A 450 -8.23 0.84 -22.18
N GLY A 451 -7.60 1.24 -21.07
CA GLY A 451 -8.30 1.81 -19.91
C GLY A 451 -8.94 0.81 -18.95
N VAL A 452 -8.72 -0.50 -19.13
CA VAL A 452 -9.09 -1.55 -18.16
C VAL A 452 -8.06 -1.57 -17.03
N TYR A 453 -8.49 -1.55 -15.77
CA TYR A 453 -7.59 -1.82 -14.64
C TYR A 453 -7.40 -3.34 -14.48
N LEU A 454 -6.18 -3.82 -14.65
CA LEU A 454 -5.82 -5.23 -14.55
C LEU A 454 -5.21 -5.54 -13.19
N TYR A 455 -5.64 -6.62 -12.56
CA TYR A 455 -5.16 -7.05 -11.24
C TYR A 455 -5.23 -8.57 -11.05
N SER A 456 -4.70 -9.06 -9.92
CA SER A 456 -4.80 -10.46 -9.47
C SER A 456 -4.98 -10.52 -7.96
N ASP A 457 -5.38 -11.69 -7.47
CA ASP A 457 -5.14 -12.14 -6.09
C ASP A 457 -3.92 -13.07 -6.05
N TYR A 458 -3.24 -13.15 -4.90
CA TYR A 458 -2.07 -13.98 -4.67
C TYR A 458 -2.41 -15.47 -4.54
N CYS A 459 -3.50 -15.83 -3.85
CA CYS A 459 -3.89 -17.23 -3.68
C CYS A 459 -4.59 -17.79 -4.92
N ASP A 460 -5.45 -17.00 -5.58
CA ASP A 460 -6.14 -17.50 -6.76
C ASP A 460 -5.18 -17.59 -7.96
N GLY A 461 -4.58 -16.47 -8.38
CA GLY A 461 -3.73 -16.34 -9.57
C GLY A 461 -4.49 -15.97 -10.86
N THR A 462 -5.72 -15.48 -10.74
CA THR A 462 -6.57 -15.10 -11.87
C THR A 462 -6.23 -13.68 -12.31
N ILE A 463 -6.02 -13.46 -13.61
CA ILE A 463 -5.98 -12.09 -14.13
C ILE A 463 -7.42 -11.60 -14.28
N TRP A 464 -7.79 -10.61 -13.47
CA TRP A 464 -9.04 -9.88 -13.51
C TRP A 464 -8.86 -8.56 -14.27
N GLY A 465 -9.94 -8.08 -14.88
CA GLY A 465 -10.02 -6.75 -15.46
C GLY A 465 -11.25 -6.01 -14.94
N TYR A 466 -11.06 -4.80 -14.43
CA TYR A 466 -12.14 -3.92 -13.98
C TYR A 466 -12.39 -2.80 -14.97
N THR A 467 -13.68 -2.52 -15.21
CA THR A 467 -14.14 -1.31 -15.91
C THR A 467 -15.33 -0.72 -15.15
N GLY A 468 -15.32 0.59 -14.87
CA GLY A 468 -16.35 1.21 -14.01
C GLY A 468 -17.79 1.06 -14.51
N ALA A 469 -17.99 0.79 -15.81
CA ALA A 469 -19.30 0.60 -16.43
C ALA A 469 -19.83 -0.85 -16.42
N ALA A 470 -18.98 -1.85 -16.14
CA ALA A 470 -19.36 -3.26 -16.15
C ALA A 470 -18.93 -4.05 -14.89
N GLY A 471 -18.06 -3.47 -14.05
CA GLY A 471 -17.48 -4.10 -12.87
C GLY A 471 -16.21 -4.89 -13.17
N ALA A 472 -15.90 -5.86 -12.32
CA ALA A 472 -14.78 -6.77 -12.47
C ALA A 472 -15.17 -8.02 -13.29
N HIS A 473 -14.30 -8.41 -14.22
CA HIS A 473 -14.45 -9.58 -15.06
C HIS A 473 -13.19 -10.45 -15.04
N ARG A 474 -13.36 -11.77 -14.99
CA ARG A 474 -12.26 -12.74 -15.14
C ARG A 474 -11.78 -12.74 -16.60
N LEU A 475 -10.48 -12.48 -16.82
CA LEU A 475 -9.87 -12.38 -18.14
C LEU A 475 -9.01 -13.59 -18.49
N ILE A 476 -8.12 -14.01 -17.57
CA ILE A 476 -7.34 -15.24 -17.70
C ILE A 476 -7.60 -16.09 -16.45
N PRO A 477 -8.31 -17.22 -16.56
CA PRO A 477 -8.61 -18.09 -15.43
C PRO A 477 -7.36 -18.88 -15.00
N THR A 478 -7.33 -19.26 -13.73
CA THR A 478 -6.22 -20.00 -13.12
C THR A 478 -6.03 -21.41 -13.67
N SER A 479 -7.07 -22.00 -14.27
CA SER A 479 -7.08 -23.35 -14.83
C SER A 479 -6.46 -23.45 -16.23
N GLY A 480 -5.38 -22.71 -16.49
CA GLY A 480 -4.55 -22.88 -17.68
C GLY A 480 -3.67 -24.13 -17.58
N ASP A 481 -2.96 -24.45 -18.67
CA ASP A 481 -1.90 -25.47 -18.68
C ASP A 481 -0.58 -24.85 -19.18
N PRO A 482 0.42 -24.62 -18.30
CA PRO A 482 0.35 -24.78 -16.85
C PRO A 482 -0.53 -23.70 -16.19
N PRO A 483 -1.09 -23.95 -15.00
CA PRO A 483 -1.74 -22.91 -14.21
C PRO A 483 -0.69 -21.89 -13.75
N LEU A 484 -1.03 -20.59 -13.79
CA LEU A 484 -0.10 -19.50 -13.46
C LEU A 484 0.47 -19.61 -12.03
N GLY A 485 -0.32 -20.17 -11.11
CA GLY A 485 0.00 -20.21 -9.69
C GLY A 485 -0.15 -18.83 -9.05
N ALA A 486 0.51 -18.61 -7.92
CA ALA A 486 0.45 -17.34 -7.21
C ALA A 486 1.04 -16.19 -8.04
N VAL A 487 0.34 -15.06 -8.07
CA VAL A 487 0.84 -13.80 -8.64
C VAL A 487 1.42 -12.95 -7.51
N LEU A 488 2.63 -12.43 -7.69
CA LEU A 488 3.36 -11.68 -6.67
C LEU A 488 3.22 -10.16 -6.86
N SER A 489 3.20 -9.72 -8.12
CA SER A 489 3.22 -8.32 -8.51
C SER A 489 3.02 -8.20 -10.02
N PHE A 490 2.87 -6.96 -10.50
CA PHE A 490 2.79 -6.59 -11.91
C PHE A 490 3.86 -5.56 -12.26
N GLY A 491 4.09 -5.35 -13.55
CA GLY A 491 4.82 -4.17 -14.05
C GLY A 491 4.21 -3.67 -15.35
N GLN A 492 4.38 -2.37 -15.61
CA GLN A 492 3.97 -1.74 -16.87
C GLN A 492 5.18 -1.17 -17.61
N GLY A 493 5.47 -1.69 -18.81
CA GLY A 493 6.54 -1.19 -19.66
C GLY A 493 6.33 0.26 -20.11
N PRO A 494 7.36 0.95 -20.62
CA PRO A 494 7.23 2.32 -21.12
C PRO A 494 6.28 2.42 -22.33
N ASP A 495 6.10 1.31 -23.05
CA ASP A 495 5.13 1.07 -24.12
C ASP A 495 3.68 0.86 -23.63
N GLY A 496 3.46 0.80 -22.31
CA GLY A 496 2.16 0.57 -21.68
C GLY A 496 1.77 -0.91 -21.56
N GLU A 497 2.59 -1.83 -22.07
CA GLU A 497 2.34 -3.27 -22.04
C GLU A 497 2.55 -3.85 -20.63
N ILE A 498 1.84 -4.92 -20.31
CA ILE A 498 1.74 -5.45 -18.95
C ILE A 498 2.52 -6.75 -18.76
N TYR A 499 3.20 -6.80 -17.63
CA TYR A 499 4.03 -7.89 -17.16
C TYR A 499 3.50 -8.41 -15.83
N VAL A 500 3.65 -9.71 -15.60
CA VAL A 500 3.20 -10.39 -14.37
C VAL A 500 4.38 -11.12 -13.74
N LEU A 501 4.53 -11.02 -12.42
CA LEU A 501 5.53 -11.72 -11.64
C LEU A 501 4.91 -12.89 -10.88
N THR A 502 5.53 -14.07 -10.99
CA THR A 502 5.19 -15.28 -10.21
C THR A 502 6.45 -15.80 -9.50
N PRO A 503 6.35 -16.76 -8.54
CA PRO A 503 7.48 -17.19 -7.71
C PRO A 503 8.75 -17.67 -8.42
N ASN A 504 8.65 -18.02 -9.70
CA ASN A 504 9.70 -18.60 -10.51
C ASN A 504 9.90 -17.91 -11.88
N ALA A 505 9.14 -16.85 -12.20
CA ALA A 505 9.08 -16.34 -13.57
C ALA A 505 8.60 -14.88 -13.72
N LEU A 506 8.95 -14.33 -14.88
CA LEU A 506 8.36 -13.12 -15.48
C LEU A 506 7.56 -13.52 -16.72
N TRP A 507 6.35 -12.97 -16.81
CA TRP A 507 5.41 -13.20 -17.92
C TRP A 507 5.06 -11.87 -18.59
N ARG A 508 4.71 -11.90 -19.88
CA ARG A 508 4.07 -10.78 -20.59
C ARG A 508 2.63 -11.15 -20.92
N LEU A 509 1.71 -10.20 -20.73
CA LEU A 509 0.32 -10.32 -21.18
C LEU A 509 0.26 -10.16 -22.70
N GLU A 510 -0.30 -11.15 -23.38
CA GLU A 510 -0.37 -11.20 -24.83
C GLU A 510 -1.75 -11.66 -25.32
N ARG A 511 -1.93 -11.62 -26.64
CA ARG A 511 -3.10 -12.20 -27.30
C ARG A 511 -2.86 -13.69 -27.51
N SER A 512 -3.87 -14.52 -27.30
CA SER A 512 -3.89 -15.90 -27.81
C SER A 512 -3.70 -15.87 -29.34
N GLN A 513 -2.95 -16.84 -29.87
CA GLN A 513 -2.83 -17.07 -31.32
C GLN A 513 -4.06 -17.83 -31.86
#